data_AF-A0ABD0TAI5-F1
#
_entry.id   AF-A0ABD0TAI5-F1
#
_cell.length_a   1.000
_cell.length_b   1.000
_cell.length_c   1.000
_cell.angle_alpha   90.00
_cell.angle_beta   90.00
_cell.angle_gamma   90.00
#
_symmetry.space_group_name_H-M   'P 1'
#
loop_
_entity.id
_entity.type
_entity.pdbx_description
1 polymer ?
#
loop_
_entity_poly.entity_id
_entity_poly.type
_entity_poly.pdbx_seq_one_letter_code
_entity_poly.pdbx_strand_id
1 'polypeptide(L)'
;MNFVLYAVTVSVFLVVAHIVNAQVKFYNKDIANGEYAYSYGASGSVKLEARKLDSNGDPLVIGIYRYVLGKKQYVVTYTADKNGYHPKVNISDYEPGLFRTQSFNVVASLLG
;
A
#
# COMPACT_ATOMS: atom_id res chain seq x y z
N MET A 1 47.91 -9.93 8.09
CA MET A 1 46.80 -10.88 7.79
C MET A 1 45.44 -10.41 8.34
N ASN A 2 45.24 -9.11 8.66
CA ASN A 2 44.01 -8.66 9.34
C ASN A 2 43.17 -7.68 8.49
N PHE A 3 43.78 -6.96 7.54
CA PHE A 3 43.09 -5.95 6.73
C PHE A 3 42.12 -6.56 5.70
N VAL A 4 42.55 -7.62 5.00
CA VAL A 4 41.72 -8.31 4.00
C VAL A 4 40.52 -8.99 4.65
N LEU A 5 40.71 -9.62 5.82
CA LEU A 5 39.62 -10.26 6.56
C LEU A 5 38.58 -9.22 7.03
N TYR A 6 39.03 -8.04 7.47
CA TYR A 6 38.14 -6.93 7.86
C TYR A 6 37.37 -6.33 6.68
N ALA A 7 38.04 -6.15 5.54
CA ALA A 7 37.39 -5.63 4.34
C ALA A 7 36.30 -6.59 3.84
N VAL A 8 36.56 -7.90 3.87
CA VAL A 8 35.57 -8.93 3.51
C VAL A 8 34.39 -8.93 4.47
N THR A 9 34.62 -8.89 5.78
CA THR A 9 33.51 -8.89 6.76
C THR A 9 32.65 -7.64 6.65
N VAL A 10 33.23 -6.45 6.47
CA VAL A 10 32.49 -5.20 6.25
C VAL A 10 31.67 -5.27 4.95
N SER A 11 32.26 -5.81 3.87
CA SER A 11 31.57 -5.95 2.57
C SER A 11 30.36 -6.87 2.67
N VAL A 12 30.49 -8.02 3.33
CA VAL A 12 29.36 -8.94 3.57
C VAL A 12 28.29 -8.28 4.42
N PHE A 13 28.67 -7.52 5.46
CA PHE A 13 27.73 -6.83 6.32
C PHE A 13 26.92 -5.74 5.57
N LEU A 14 27.58 -4.97 4.69
CA LEU A 14 26.93 -3.95 3.87
C LEU A 14 25.97 -4.55 2.83
N VAL A 15 26.32 -5.70 2.23
CA VAL A 15 25.45 -6.41 1.29
C VAL A 15 24.21 -6.97 2.01
N VAL A 16 24.37 -7.59 3.18
CA VAL A 16 23.25 -8.11 3.98
C VAL A 16 22.33 -6.97 4.45
N ALA A 17 22.88 -5.84 4.87
CA ALA A 17 22.10 -4.67 5.27
C ALA A 17 21.28 -4.07 4.11
N HIS A 18 21.80 -4.11 2.87
CA HIS A 18 21.06 -3.64 1.70
C HIS A 18 19.85 -4.52 1.33
N ILE A 19 19.90 -5.81 1.68
CA ILE A 19 18.86 -6.79 1.29
C ILE A 19 17.61 -6.67 2.18
N VAL A 20 17.72 -6.09 3.37
CA VAL A 20 16.64 -6.08 4.38
C VAL A 20 16.11 -4.67 4.62
N ASN A 21 15.38 -4.12 3.66
CA ASN A 21 14.64 -2.87 3.91
C ASN A 21 13.29 -2.82 3.19
N ALA A 22 12.54 -3.92 3.21
CA ALA A 22 11.11 -3.92 2.90
C ALA A 22 10.36 -3.24 4.06
N GLN A 23 10.33 -1.91 4.07
CA GLN A 23 9.57 -1.13 5.04
C GLN A 23 8.07 -1.33 4.77
N VAL A 24 7.40 -2.11 5.60
CA VAL A 24 5.93 -2.16 5.62
C VAL A 24 5.45 -0.85 6.24
N LYS A 25 4.83 0.02 5.45
CA LYS A 25 4.16 1.20 5.99
C LYS A 25 2.78 0.78 6.44
N PHE A 26 2.42 1.09 7.68
CA PHE A 26 1.10 0.82 8.26
C PHE A 26 0.50 2.13 8.79
N TYR A 27 -0.78 2.31 8.53
CA TYR A 27 -1.60 3.38 9.09
C TYR A 27 -2.92 2.76 9.53
N ASN A 28 -3.38 3.08 10.74
CA ASN A 28 -4.71 2.78 11.21
C ASN A 28 -5.22 3.98 12.00
N LYS A 29 -6.51 4.26 11.84
CA LYS A 29 -7.26 5.26 12.58
C LYS A 29 -8.64 4.70 12.81
N ASP A 30 -8.95 4.43 14.07
CA ASP A 30 -10.29 4.10 14.50
C ASP A 30 -11.03 5.40 14.86
N ILE A 31 -12.24 5.56 14.35
CA ILE A 31 -13.09 6.72 14.58
C ILE A 31 -14.31 6.21 15.37
N ALA A 32 -14.92 7.08 16.18
CA ALA A 32 -16.16 6.75 16.88
C ALA A 32 -17.25 6.28 15.91
N ASN A 33 -18.28 5.61 16.42
CA ASN A 33 -19.46 5.17 15.64
C ASN A 33 -19.16 4.12 14.54
N GLY A 34 -18.07 3.36 14.67
CA GLY A 34 -17.75 2.26 13.76
C GLY A 34 -17.15 2.68 12.42
N GLU A 35 -16.72 3.94 12.31
CA GLU A 35 -15.91 4.46 11.20
C GLU A 35 -14.44 4.10 11.41
N TYR A 36 -13.70 3.89 10.33
CA TYR A 36 -12.26 3.61 10.41
C TYR A 36 -11.55 3.98 9.12
N ALA A 37 -10.24 4.10 9.18
CA ALA A 37 -9.38 4.11 8.01
C ALA A 37 -8.10 3.32 8.30
N TYR A 38 -7.64 2.52 7.33
CA TYR A 38 -6.32 1.91 7.39
C TYR A 38 -5.64 1.89 6.03
N SER A 39 -4.32 1.84 6.07
CA SER A 39 -3.52 1.51 4.90
C SER A 39 -2.35 0.64 5.28
N TYR A 40 -1.95 -0.23 4.36
CA TYR A 40 -0.67 -0.90 4.44
C TYR A 40 -0.04 -1.03 3.06
N GLY A 41 1.29 -1.09 3.01
CA GLY A 41 2.01 -1.31 1.77
C GLY A 41 3.30 -2.07 1.99
N ALA A 42 3.62 -2.94 1.05
CA ALA A 42 4.88 -3.67 0.95
C ALA A 42 5.47 -3.44 -0.47
N SER A 43 6.69 -3.90 -0.72
CA SER A 43 7.31 -3.78 -2.05
C SER A 43 6.41 -4.34 -3.14
N GLY A 44 5.83 -3.46 -3.96
CA GLY A 44 4.95 -3.82 -5.08
C GLY A 44 3.46 -3.96 -4.75
N SER A 45 3.03 -3.77 -3.50
CA SER A 45 1.60 -3.80 -3.14
C SER A 45 1.20 -2.70 -2.15
N VAL A 46 -0.02 -2.19 -2.31
CA VAL A 46 -0.62 -1.21 -1.40
C VAL A 46 -2.09 -1.55 -1.23
N LYS A 47 -2.61 -1.42 -0.01
CA LYS A 47 -4.03 -1.44 0.30
C LYS A 47 -4.37 -0.22 1.15
N LEU A 48 -5.51 0.40 0.86
CA LEU A 48 -6.18 1.41 1.66
C LEU A 48 -7.67 1.05 1.73
N GLU A 49 -8.27 1.26 2.88
CA GLU A 49 -9.70 1.16 3.07
C GLU A 49 -10.15 2.18 4.12
N ALA A 50 -11.31 2.78 3.90
CA ALA A 50 -11.98 3.61 4.87
C ALA A 50 -13.46 3.26 4.90
N ARG A 51 -14.03 3.26 6.10
CA ARG A 51 -15.46 3.13 6.35
C ARG A 51 -15.98 4.43 6.95
N LYS A 52 -17.08 4.91 6.40
CA LYS A 52 -17.86 6.03 6.93
C LYS A 52 -19.35 5.69 6.91
N LEU A 53 -20.16 6.52 7.54
CA LEU A 53 -21.61 6.51 7.34
C LEU A 53 -21.99 7.44 6.18
N ASP A 54 -22.95 7.02 5.35
CA ASP A 54 -23.55 7.89 4.34
C ASP A 54 -24.57 8.86 4.97
N SER A 55 -25.23 9.68 4.14
CA SER A 55 -26.24 10.63 4.61
C SER A 55 -27.46 9.99 5.27
N ASN A 56 -27.70 8.71 5.03
CA ASN A 56 -28.80 7.93 5.61
C ASN A 56 -28.37 7.16 6.86
N GLY A 57 -27.09 7.26 7.26
CA GLY A 57 -26.51 6.45 8.32
C GLY A 57 -26.15 5.02 7.89
N ASP A 58 -26.21 4.70 6.59
CA ASP A 58 -25.82 3.41 6.06
C ASP A 58 -24.28 3.31 5.96
N PRO A 59 -23.67 2.16 6.25
CA PRO A 59 -22.23 2.00 6.13
C PRO A 59 -21.78 2.06 4.66
N LEU A 60 -20.76 2.88 4.41
CA LEU A 60 -20.12 3.02 3.12
C LEU A 60 -18.61 2.77 3.29
N VAL A 61 -18.11 1.74 2.61
CA VAL A 61 -16.68 1.42 2.57
C VAL A 61 -16.12 1.81 1.23
N ILE A 62 -14.99 2.51 1.22
CA ILE A 62 -14.24 2.86 0.01
C ILE A 62 -12.83 2.35 0.19
N GLY A 63 -12.30 1.70 -0.83
CA GLY A 63 -10.92 1.27 -0.78
C GLY A 63 -10.26 1.13 -2.14
N ILE A 64 -8.96 0.95 -2.06
CA ILE A 64 -8.10 0.70 -3.20
C ILE A 64 -7.07 -0.34 -2.79
N TYR A 65 -6.85 -1.33 -3.66
CA TYR A 65 -5.68 -2.18 -3.55
C TYR A 65 -4.96 -2.25 -4.89
N ARG A 66 -3.64 -2.33 -4.82
CA ARG A 66 -2.77 -2.37 -5.99
C ARG A 66 -1.73 -3.44 -5.79
N TYR A 67 -1.46 -4.21 -6.84
CA TYR A 67 -0.43 -5.24 -6.85
C TYR A 67 0.15 -5.42 -8.26
N VAL A 68 1.25 -6.15 -8.32
CA VAL A 68 2.00 -6.38 -9.55
C VAL A 68 2.05 -7.88 -9.78
N LEU A 69 1.75 -8.29 -11.01
CA LEU A 69 1.87 -9.68 -11.44
C LEU A 69 2.52 -9.71 -12.83
N GLY A 70 3.73 -10.28 -12.90
CA GLY A 70 4.55 -10.26 -14.10
C GLY A 70 4.90 -8.82 -14.52
N LYS A 71 4.59 -8.46 -15.77
CA LYS A 71 4.81 -7.12 -16.34
C LYS A 71 3.59 -6.20 -16.23
N LYS A 72 2.58 -6.59 -15.44
CA LYS A 72 1.34 -5.83 -15.30
C LYS A 72 1.14 -5.34 -13.88
N GLN A 73 0.63 -4.13 -13.76
CA GLN A 73 0.12 -3.54 -12.52
C GLN A 73 -1.41 -3.61 -12.53
N TYR A 74 -1.98 -4.03 -11.41
CA TYR A 74 -3.41 -4.10 -11.19
C TYR A 74 -3.79 -3.08 -10.12
N VAL A 75 -4.71 -2.18 -10.42
CA VAL A 75 -5.30 -1.24 -9.48
C VAL A 75 -6.78 -1.55 -9.39
N VAL A 76 -7.24 -1.88 -8.19
CA VAL A 76 -8.65 -2.14 -7.92
C VAL A 76 -9.16 -1.10 -6.97
N THR A 77 -10.10 -0.28 -7.41
CA THR A 77 -10.88 0.60 -6.54
C THR A 77 -12.24 -0.03 -6.30
N TYR A 78 -12.80 0.17 -5.12
CA TYR A 78 -14.10 -0.38 -4.80
C TYR A 78 -14.88 0.52 -3.85
N THR A 79 -16.20 0.37 -3.94
CA THR A 79 -17.15 0.88 -2.97
C THR A 79 -18.01 -0.29 -2.50
N ALA A 80 -18.18 -0.44 -1.19
CA ALA A 80 -19.14 -1.37 -0.63
C ALA A 80 -20.22 -0.56 0.10
N ASP A 81 -21.47 -0.77 -0.29
CA ASP A 81 -22.65 -0.11 0.27
C ASP A 81 -23.74 -1.16 0.58
N LYS A 82 -24.95 -0.71 0.94
CA LYS A 82 -26.09 -1.60 1.21
C LYS A 82 -26.50 -2.49 0.05
N ASN A 83 -26.12 -2.14 -1.18
CA ASN A 83 -26.43 -2.90 -2.39
C ASN A 83 -25.28 -3.84 -2.79
N GLY A 84 -24.20 -3.90 -2.00
CA GLY A 84 -23.11 -4.85 -2.17
C GLY A 84 -21.78 -4.20 -2.56
N TYR A 85 -20.92 -4.99 -3.19
CA TYR A 85 -19.54 -4.64 -3.51
C TYR A 85 -19.40 -4.26 -4.99
N HIS A 86 -18.86 -3.07 -5.26
CA HIS A 86 -18.76 -2.47 -6.59
C HIS A 86 -17.29 -2.23 -6.97
N PRO A 87 -16.57 -3.22 -7.51
CA PRO A 87 -15.17 -3.07 -7.88
C PRO A 87 -15.00 -2.48 -9.29
N LYS A 88 -13.92 -1.72 -9.47
CA LYS A 88 -13.40 -1.28 -10.76
C LYS A 88 -11.93 -1.66 -10.85
N VAL A 89 -11.57 -2.34 -11.93
CA VAL A 89 -10.21 -2.83 -12.15
C VAL A 89 -9.58 -2.05 -13.29
N ASN A 90 -8.39 -1.51 -13.05
CA ASN A 90 -7.53 -0.92 -14.06
C ASN A 90 -6.23 -1.74 -14.15
N ILE A 91 -5.84 -2.10 -15.36
CA ILE A 91 -4.65 -2.90 -15.64
C ILE A 91 -3.75 -2.09 -16.55
N SER A 92 -2.50 -1.90 -16.15
CA SER A 92 -1.48 -1.18 -16.91
C SER A 92 -0.18 -1.96 -16.97
N ASP A 93 0.74 -1.58 -17.84
CA ASP A 93 2.12 -2.10 -17.79
C ASP A 93 2.82 -1.64 -16.50
N TYR A 94 3.67 -2.51 -15.96
CA TYR A 94 4.46 -2.28 -14.76
C TYR A 94 5.78 -1.62 -15.14
N GLU A 95 5.93 -0.34 -14.80
CA GLU A 95 7.19 0.40 -14.92
C GLU A 95 7.88 0.53 -13.54
N PRO A 96 9.02 -0.16 -13.32
CA PRO A 96 9.75 -0.10 -12.05
C PRO A 96 10.20 1.35 -11.77
N GLY A 97 9.68 1.96 -10.70
CA GLY A 97 10.06 3.33 -10.27
C GLY A 97 8.88 4.27 -10.01
N LEU A 98 7.74 4.09 -10.68
CA LEU A 98 6.52 4.89 -10.44
C LEU A 98 5.73 4.45 -9.20
N PHE A 99 6.04 3.26 -8.66
CA PHE A 99 5.40 2.64 -7.49
C PHE A 99 5.44 3.51 -6.23
N ARG A 100 6.47 4.35 -6.11
CA ARG A 100 6.78 5.07 -4.88
C ARG A 100 6.06 6.42 -4.76
N THR A 101 5.64 7.03 -5.88
CA THR A 101 5.28 8.46 -5.91
C THR A 101 3.78 8.72 -6.06
N GLN A 102 3.04 7.89 -6.81
CA GLN A 102 1.62 8.19 -7.11
C GLN A 102 0.63 7.66 -6.04
N SER A 103 1.10 6.81 -5.14
CA SER A 103 0.27 6.10 -4.16
C SER A 103 -0.17 6.95 -2.96
N PHE A 104 0.54 8.03 -2.66
CA PHE A 104 0.34 8.77 -1.41
C PHE A 104 -0.55 10.01 -1.60
N ASN A 105 -0.40 10.71 -2.74
CA ASN A 105 -1.13 11.95 -3.00
C ASN A 105 -2.62 11.72 -3.32
N VAL A 106 -2.97 10.63 -4.01
CA VAL A 106 -4.38 10.28 -4.30
C VAL A 106 -5.09 9.81 -3.02
N VAL A 107 -4.34 9.26 -2.07
CA VAL A 107 -4.87 8.67 -0.84
C VAL A 107 -5.13 9.73 0.23
N ALA A 108 -4.30 10.76 0.30
CA ALA A 108 -4.52 11.91 1.19
C ALA A 108 -5.78 12.71 0.84
N SER A 109 -6.17 12.77 -0.45
CA SER A 109 -7.36 13.51 -0.90
C SER A 109 -8.67 12.75 -0.77
N LEU A 110 -8.64 11.44 -0.49
CA LEU A 110 -9.84 10.63 -0.22
C LEU A 110 -10.24 10.62 1.25
N LEU A 111 -9.35 11.11 2.13
CA LEU A 111 -9.53 11.21 3.58
C LEU A 111 -9.64 12.66 4.07
N GLY A 112 -9.70 13.63 3.15
CA GLY A 112 -9.88 15.07 3.41
C GLY A 112 -11.25 15.56 2.95
#